data_AF-A0A0K0D9H3-F1
#
_entry.id   AF-A0A0K0D9H3-F1
#
_cell.length_a   1.000
_cell.length_b   1.000
_cell.length_c   1.000
_cell.angle_alpha   90.00
_cell.angle_beta   90.00
_cell.angle_gamma   90.00
#
_symmetry.space_group_name_H-M   'P 1'
#
loop_
_entity.id
_entity.type
_entity.pdbx_description
1 polymer ?
#
loop_
_entity_poly.entity_id
_entity_poly.type
_entity_poly.pdbx_seq_one_letter_code
_entity_poly.pdbx_strand_id
1 'polypeptide(L)'
;MTTIRGAGSDLVQRLNTISEVEKSIGNLLRHAQTCISELSKEKQISKTKMEESSQAFKKTLTQVEKELSEQMMYLSHVCVGSAHQGSTFVSQQNIALAEAAVLDLHQELAAITRKHFGDTEI
;
A
#
# COMPACT_ATOMS: atom_id res chain seq x y z
N MET A 1 14.69 -2.77 -16.71
CA MET A 1 14.02 -3.98 -16.15
C MET A 1 13.63 -3.65 -14.72
N THR A 2 12.46 -3.06 -14.50
CA THR A 2 12.03 -2.58 -13.18
C THR A 2 11.17 -3.67 -12.54
N THR A 3 11.63 -4.14 -11.40
CA THR A 3 11.15 -5.33 -10.69
C THR A 3 9.74 -5.10 -10.13
N ILE A 4 8.71 -5.65 -10.79
CA ILE A 4 7.29 -5.57 -10.33
C ILE A 4 7.05 -6.43 -9.06
N ARG A 5 7.98 -7.31 -8.68
CA ARG A 5 7.81 -8.29 -7.59
C ARG A 5 7.84 -7.71 -6.16
N GLY A 6 8.10 -6.42 -5.94
CA GLY A 6 8.19 -5.80 -4.60
C GLY A 6 6.97 -5.01 -4.14
N ALA A 7 6.06 -4.63 -5.04
CA ALA A 7 4.99 -3.67 -4.74
C ALA A 7 3.93 -4.19 -3.75
N GLY A 8 3.62 -5.49 -3.80
CA GLY A 8 2.64 -6.10 -2.90
C GLY A 8 3.12 -6.19 -1.44
N SER A 9 4.41 -6.47 -1.25
CA SER A 9 5.02 -6.53 0.11
C SER A 9 5.12 -5.14 0.74
N ASP A 10 5.44 -4.11 -0.05
CA ASP A 10 5.52 -2.72 0.44
C ASP A 10 4.13 -2.20 0.84
N LEU A 11 3.10 -2.49 0.04
CA LEU A 11 1.72 -2.12 0.37
C LEU A 11 1.24 -2.77 1.67
N VAL A 12 1.47 -4.08 1.84
CA VAL A 12 1.09 -4.80 3.06
C VAL A 12 1.83 -4.23 4.28
N GLN A 13 3.11 -3.91 4.15
CA GLN A 13 3.88 -3.26 5.21
C GLN A 13 3.30 -1.90 5.59
N ARG A 14 2.90 -1.08 4.60
CA ARG A 14 2.28 0.23 4.82
C ARG A 14 0.91 0.13 5.49
N LEU A 15 0.07 -0.82 5.07
CA LEU A 15 -1.21 -1.09 5.73
C LEU A 15 -1.01 -1.51 7.19
N ASN A 16 0.00 -2.33 7.46
CA ASN A 16 0.37 -2.68 8.84
C ASN A 16 0.84 -1.44 9.62
N THR A 17 1.64 -0.55 9.02
CA THR A 17 2.02 0.72 9.66
C THR A 17 0.80 1.56 10.02
N ILE A 18 -0.19 1.68 9.12
CA ILE A 18 -1.43 2.41 9.42
C ILE A 18 -2.21 1.75 10.58
N SER A 19 -2.26 0.42 10.63
CA SER A 19 -2.89 -0.29 11.76
C SER A 19 -2.15 -0.03 13.09
N GLU A 20 -0.83 0.07 13.07
CA GLU A 20 -0.05 0.46 14.25
C GLU A 20 -0.27 1.93 14.65
N VAL A 21 -0.48 2.83 13.68
CA VAL A 21 -0.89 4.22 13.95
C VAL A 21 -2.23 4.25 14.68
N GLU A 22 -3.22 3.47 14.25
CA GLU A 22 -4.52 3.39 14.93
C GLU A 22 -4.39 2.94 16.40
N LYS A 23 -3.55 1.92 16.65
CA LYS A 23 -3.23 1.48 18.02
C LYS A 23 -2.57 2.60 18.83
N SER A 24 -1.66 3.34 18.21
CA SER A 24 -0.96 4.48 18.83
C SER A 24 -1.91 5.61 19.17
N ILE A 25 -2.92 5.89 18.33
CA ILE A 25 -4.00 6.84 18.62
C ILE A 25 -4.81 6.37 19.85
N GLY A 26 -5.10 5.07 19.95
CA GLY A 26 -5.73 4.51 21.14
C GLY A 26 -4.92 4.75 22.43
N ASN A 27 -3.60 4.59 22.36
CA ASN A 27 -2.70 4.88 23.48
C ASN A 27 -2.63 6.38 23.81
N LEU A 28 -2.62 7.23 22.79
CA LEU A 28 -2.67 8.68 22.94
C LEU A 28 -3.92 9.13 23.72
N LEU A 29 -5.09 8.57 23.39
CA LEU A 29 -6.33 8.84 24.12
C LEU A 29 -6.25 8.38 25.58
N ARG A 30 -5.62 7.24 25.87
CA ARG A 30 -5.40 6.76 27.24
C ARG A 30 -4.49 7.68 28.06
N HIS A 31 -3.43 8.21 27.46
CA HIS A 31 -2.57 9.19 28.12
C HIS A 31 -3.33 10.48 28.44
N ALA A 32 -4.13 10.98 27.49
CA ALA A 32 -4.99 12.14 27.71
C ALA A 32 -6.02 11.89 28.83
N GLN A 33 -6.69 10.74 28.81
CA GLN A 33 -7.63 10.33 29.86
C GLN A 33 -6.95 10.32 31.24
N THR A 34 -5.72 9.80 31.33
CA THR A 34 -4.96 9.77 32.58
C THR A 34 -4.68 11.19 33.08
N CYS A 35 -4.23 12.10 32.21
CA CYS A 35 -4.02 13.51 32.56
C CYS A 35 -5.31 14.17 33.07
N ILE A 36 -6.42 14.01 32.34
CA ILE A 36 -7.73 14.59 32.71
C ILE A 36 -8.20 14.02 34.06
N SER A 37 -8.07 12.70 34.27
CA SER A 37 -8.48 12.06 35.52
C SER A 37 -7.65 12.54 36.70
N GLU A 38 -6.34 12.70 36.57
CA GLU A 38 -5.51 13.25 37.65
C GLU A 38 -5.83 14.73 37.93
N LEU A 39 -6.14 15.53 36.90
CA LEU A 39 -6.59 16.92 37.08
C LEU A 39 -7.95 17.05 37.77
N SER A 40 -8.82 16.04 37.63
CA SER A 40 -10.14 16.02 38.26
C SER A 40 -10.12 15.69 39.76
N LYS A 41 -8.97 15.26 40.32
CA LYS A 41 -8.85 14.90 41.74
C LYS A 41 -8.57 16.11 42.60
N GLU A 42 -9.33 16.23 43.69
CA GLU A 42 -9.31 17.36 44.64
C GLU A 42 -7.99 17.50 45.43
N LYS A 43 -7.22 16.41 45.55
CA LYS A 43 -5.79 16.44 45.94
C LYS A 43 -4.95 15.92 44.77
N GLN A 44 -4.11 16.77 44.19
CA GLN A 44 -3.09 16.38 43.21
C GLN A 44 -1.97 15.58 43.91
N ILE A 45 -2.19 14.29 44.12
CA ILE A 45 -1.26 13.42 44.87
C ILE A 45 0.00 13.11 44.05
N SER A 46 -0.04 13.27 42.72
CA SER A 46 1.00 12.72 41.85
C SER A 46 1.35 13.64 40.66
N LYS A 47 2.00 14.77 40.95
CA LYS A 47 2.55 15.69 39.94
C LYS A 47 3.44 14.94 38.91
N THR A 48 4.27 14.02 39.38
CA THR A 48 5.19 13.22 38.54
C THR A 48 4.45 12.38 37.49
N LYS A 49 3.44 11.60 37.87
CA LYS A 49 2.67 10.76 36.92
C LYS A 49 1.92 11.58 35.87
N MET A 50 1.47 12.79 36.23
CA MET A 50 0.84 13.71 35.29
C MET A 50 1.87 14.25 34.28
N GLU A 51 3.05 14.63 34.75
CA GLU A 51 4.16 15.05 33.90
C GLU A 51 4.56 13.93 32.93
N GLU A 52 4.68 12.69 33.43
CA GLU A 52 4.99 11.50 32.65
C GLU A 52 3.90 11.20 31.60
N SER A 53 2.61 11.22 31.97
CA SER A 53 1.52 11.00 31.01
C SER A 53 1.44 12.12 29.97
N SER A 54 1.73 13.37 30.35
CA SER A 54 1.77 14.51 29.42
C SER A 54 2.92 14.39 28.42
N GLN A 55 4.10 13.97 28.88
CA GLN A 55 5.24 13.69 27.99
C GLN A 55 4.97 12.51 27.07
N ALA A 56 4.40 11.42 27.60
CA ALA A 56 4.02 10.24 26.82
C ALA A 56 2.96 10.59 25.75
N PHE A 57 1.96 11.41 26.10
CA PHE A 57 0.98 11.94 25.16
C PHE A 57 1.66 12.70 24.02
N LYS A 58 2.51 13.69 24.35
CA LYS A 58 3.21 14.51 23.34
C LYS A 58 4.08 13.65 22.41
N LYS A 59 4.85 12.72 22.99
CA LYS A 59 5.69 11.81 22.21
C LYS A 59 4.87 10.95 21.25
N THR A 60 3.76 10.40 21.73
CA THR A 60 2.86 9.57 20.92
C THR A 60 2.20 10.40 19.83
N LEU A 61 1.82 11.65 20.11
CA LEU A 61 1.24 12.56 19.13
C LEU A 61 2.22 12.84 17.98
N THR A 62 3.45 13.23 18.31
CA THR A 62 4.50 13.50 17.31
C THR A 62 4.79 12.26 16.46
N GLN A 63 4.77 11.06 17.06
CA GLN A 63 4.95 9.82 16.31
C GLN A 63 3.80 9.58 15.33
N VAL A 64 2.55 9.71 15.79
CA VAL A 64 1.35 9.55 14.95
C VAL A 64 1.37 10.56 13.80
N GLU A 65 1.64 11.83 14.07
CA GLU A 65 1.70 12.88 13.03
C GLU A 65 2.77 12.58 11.98
N LYS A 66 3.95 12.13 12.42
CA LYS A 66 5.05 11.77 11.53
C LYS A 66 4.68 10.60 10.63
N GLU A 67 4.22 9.49 11.20
CA GLU A 67 3.89 8.27 10.44
C GLU A 67 2.74 8.53 9.47
N LEU A 68 1.69 9.25 9.89
CA LEU A 68 0.57 9.59 9.02
C LEU A 68 1.03 10.48 7.85
N SER A 69 1.91 11.45 8.11
CA SER A 69 2.48 12.33 7.09
C SER A 69 3.30 11.57 6.05
N GLU A 70 4.10 10.59 6.49
CA GLU A 70 4.87 9.71 5.59
C GLU A 70 3.94 8.88 4.70
N GLN A 71 2.83 8.34 5.23
CA GLN A 71 1.85 7.61 4.43
C GLN A 71 1.10 8.52 3.45
N MET A 72 0.74 9.75 3.86
CA MET A 72 0.11 10.73 2.95
C MET A 72 1.05 11.15 1.83
N MET A 73 2.35 11.36 2.12
CA MET A 73 3.35 11.64 1.09
C MET A 73 3.49 10.48 0.10
N TYR A 74 3.48 9.24 0.58
CA TYR A 74 3.48 8.07 -0.29
C TYR A 74 2.24 8.03 -1.18
N LEU A 75 1.04 8.16 -0.60
CA LEU A 75 -0.21 8.23 -1.36
C LEU A 75 -0.16 9.34 -2.41
N SER A 76 0.32 10.52 -2.07
CA SER A 76 0.53 11.60 -3.04
C SER A 76 1.49 11.18 -4.16
N HIS A 77 2.56 10.46 -3.86
CA HIS A 77 3.51 10.01 -4.87
C HIS A 77 2.93 8.93 -5.80
N VAL A 78 2.25 7.92 -5.24
CA VAL A 78 1.70 6.81 -6.03
C VAL A 78 0.39 7.16 -6.73
N CYS A 79 -0.45 8.01 -6.14
CA CYS A 79 -1.72 8.41 -6.73
C CYS A 79 -1.56 9.50 -7.80
N VAL A 80 -0.55 10.39 -7.69
CA VAL A 80 -0.27 11.41 -8.72
C VAL A 80 0.46 10.80 -9.94
N GLY A 81 1.15 9.67 -9.76
CA GLY A 81 1.77 8.88 -10.83
C GLY A 81 0.80 8.02 -11.67
N SER A 82 -0.52 8.18 -11.54
CA SER A 82 -1.50 7.24 -12.12
C SER A 82 -1.88 7.52 -13.58
N ALA A 83 -1.52 8.66 -14.17
CA ALA A 83 -1.87 8.96 -15.56
C ALA A 83 -1.29 7.95 -16.59
N HIS A 84 -0.28 7.17 -16.18
CA HIS A 84 0.46 6.20 -16.99
C HIS A 84 0.13 4.73 -16.67
N GLN A 85 -0.60 4.45 -15.58
CA GLN A 85 -0.95 3.08 -15.19
C GLN A 85 -2.06 2.51 -16.09
N GLY A 86 -3.02 3.35 -16.48
CA GLY A 86 -4.03 2.98 -17.47
C GLY A 86 -3.42 2.67 -18.84
N SER A 87 -2.50 3.51 -19.33
CA SER A 87 -1.84 3.27 -20.63
C SER A 87 -0.92 2.06 -20.59
N THR A 88 -0.19 1.82 -19.51
CA THR A 88 0.71 0.66 -19.40
C THR A 88 -0.07 -0.65 -19.28
N PHE A 89 -1.11 -0.71 -18.45
CA PHE A 89 -1.94 -1.91 -18.30
C PHE A 89 -2.73 -2.23 -19.58
N VAL A 90 -3.31 -1.22 -20.23
CA VAL A 90 -3.96 -1.38 -21.53
C VAL A 90 -2.95 -1.81 -22.60
N SER A 91 -1.74 -1.24 -22.61
CA SER A 91 -0.69 -1.66 -23.56
C SER A 91 -0.26 -3.11 -23.33
N GLN A 92 -0.12 -3.56 -22.08
CA GLN A 92 0.21 -4.95 -21.76
C GLN A 92 -0.92 -5.91 -22.15
N GLN A 93 -2.18 -5.55 -21.88
CA GLN A 93 -3.34 -6.32 -22.33
C GLN A 93 -3.39 -6.42 -23.85
N ASN A 94 -3.15 -5.31 -24.57
CA ASN A 94 -3.12 -5.29 -26.03
C ASN A 94 -2.00 -6.18 -26.59
N ILE A 95 -0.82 -6.18 -25.96
CA ILE A 95 0.29 -7.08 -26.34
C ILE A 95 -0.12 -8.54 -26.14
N ALA A 96 -0.66 -8.90 -24.97
CA ALA A 96 -1.09 -10.27 -24.69
C ALA A 96 -2.16 -10.77 -25.67
N LEU A 97 -3.13 -9.90 -26.03
CA LEU A 97 -4.13 -10.22 -27.04
C LEU A 97 -3.51 -10.39 -28.44
N ALA A 98 -2.55 -9.55 -28.80
CA ALA A 98 -1.84 -9.67 -30.08
C ALA A 98 -1.02 -10.96 -30.16
N GLU A 99 -0.31 -11.34 -29.09
CA GLU A 99 0.44 -12.59 -29.00
C GLU A 99 -0.46 -13.82 -29.12
N ALA A 100 -1.62 -13.81 -28.43
CA ALA A 100 -2.61 -14.87 -28.56
C ALA A 100 -3.16 -14.98 -29.98
N ALA A 101 -3.49 -13.85 -30.61
CA ALA A 101 -3.97 -13.83 -32.00
C ALA A 101 -2.93 -14.38 -32.98
N VAL A 102 -1.65 -14.06 -32.79
CA VAL A 102 -0.55 -14.62 -33.62
C VAL A 102 -0.45 -16.13 -33.45
N LEU A 103 -0.58 -16.64 -32.23
CA LEU A 103 -0.56 -18.08 -31.97
C LEU A 103 -1.72 -18.80 -32.67
N ASP A 104 -2.93 -18.25 -32.56
CA ASP A 104 -4.14 -18.80 -33.20
C ASP A 104 -4.00 -18.81 -34.73
N LEU A 105 -3.49 -17.73 -35.31
CA LEU A 105 -3.24 -17.65 -36.75
C LEU A 105 -2.21 -18.68 -37.23
N HIS A 106 -1.13 -18.90 -36.46
CA HIS A 106 -0.15 -19.95 -36.78
C HIS A 106 -0.77 -21.35 -36.72
N GLN A 107 -1.62 -21.63 -35.74
CA GLN A 107 -2.31 -22.91 -35.63
C GLN A 107 -3.26 -23.14 -36.81
N GLU A 108 -4.03 -22.12 -37.19
CA GLU A 108 -4.97 -22.21 -38.31
C GLU A 108 -4.22 -22.38 -39.64
N LEU A 109 -3.12 -21.65 -39.84
CA LEU A 109 -2.26 -21.81 -41.02
C LEU A 109 -1.67 -23.22 -41.09
N ALA A 110 -1.21 -23.77 -39.97
CA ALA A 110 -0.69 -25.13 -39.91
C ALA A 110 -1.78 -26.17 -40.23
N ALA A 111 -3.01 -25.95 -39.74
CA ALA A 111 -4.16 -26.80 -40.04
C ALA A 111 -4.52 -26.78 -41.53
N ILE A 112 -4.58 -25.59 -42.13
CA ILE A 112 -4.83 -25.41 -43.58
C ILE A 112 -3.71 -26.06 -44.39
N THR A 113 -2.45 -25.83 -44.01
CA THR A 113 -1.29 -26.42 -44.69
C THR A 113 -1.38 -27.93 -44.70
N ARG A 114 -1.61 -28.55 -43.53
CA ARG A 114 -1.75 -30.00 -43.41
C ARG A 114 -2.92 -30.53 -44.24
N LYS A 115 -4.07 -29.82 -44.22
CA LYS A 115 -5.29 -30.24 -44.92
C LYS A 115 -5.15 -30.18 -46.44
N HIS A 116 -4.45 -29.18 -46.97
CA HIS A 116 -4.43 -28.90 -48.41
C HIS A 116 -3.13 -29.29 -49.11
N PHE A 117 -2.01 -29.36 -48.39
CA PHE A 117 -0.70 -29.62 -48.97
C PHE A 117 -0.05 -30.91 -48.43
N GLY A 118 -0.65 -31.57 -47.42
CA GLY A 118 -0.05 -32.70 -46.74
C GLY A 118 1.12 -32.27 -45.84
N ASP A 119 1.76 -33.23 -45.15
CA ASP A 119 2.97 -32.96 -44.37
C ASP A 119 4.13 -32.67 -45.32
N THR A 120 4.24 -31.44 -45.80
CA THR A 120 5.42 -30.97 -46.51
C THR A 120 6.53 -30.81 -45.48
N GLU A 121 7.51 -31.72 -45.46
CA GLU A 121 8.74 -31.59 -44.69
C GLU A 121 9.48 -30.31 -45.10
N ILE A 122 9.47 -29.29 -44.23
CA ILE A 122 10.52 -28.27 -44.10
C ILE A 122 10.69 -27.95 -42.61
#